data_AF-A0A8T4W6B6-F1
#
_entry.id   AF-A0A8T4W6B6-F1
#
_cell.length_a   1.000
_cell.length_b   1.000
_cell.length_c   1.000
_cell.angle_alpha   90.00
_cell.angle_beta   90.00
_cell.angle_gamma   90.00
#
_symmetry.space_group_name_H-M   'P 1'
#
loop_
_entity.id
_entity.type
_entity.pdbx_description
1 polymer ?
#
loop_
_entity_poly.entity_id
_entity_poly.type
_entity_poly.pdbx_seq_one_letter_code
_entity_poly.pdbx_strand_id
1 'polypeptide(L)'
;MKKDVSLRVRHASIRLLGVVHGLEREGKRVREAFLSFEPDCCAVGIPEEDVETLRQCHGDETPAFDTTPERDIFFQQLATYGSVAVPPADLVAAMTLADEHDVALEAIDLNDEEYASLFTDEMSLLGLMFNRWKNRRAEKKSFDAGSAE
;
A
#
# COMPACT_ATOMS: atom_id res chain seq x y z
N MET A 1 15.53 8.89 4.29
CA MET A 1 16.51 7.81 3.98
C MET A 1 16.21 7.34 2.55
N LYS A 2 17.17 7.05 1.66
CA LYS A 2 16.83 6.59 0.29
C LYS A 2 16.13 5.23 0.38
N LYS A 3 14.80 5.21 0.26
CA LYS A 3 13.93 4.02 0.35
C LYS A 3 13.66 3.42 -1.04
N ASP A 4 14.61 3.60 -1.95
CA ASP A 4 14.66 2.95 -3.25
C ASP A 4 15.90 2.06 -3.31
N VAL A 5 15.69 0.77 -3.57
CA VAL A 5 16.78 -0.20 -3.75
C VAL A 5 16.64 -0.82 -5.12
N SER A 6 17.68 -0.69 -5.94
CA SER A 6 17.75 -1.38 -7.22
C SER A 6 18.63 -2.62 -7.07
N LEU A 7 18.14 -3.76 -7.53
CA LEU A 7 18.81 -5.05 -7.46
C LEU A 7 18.66 -5.79 -8.79
N ARG A 8 19.65 -6.60 -9.13
CA ARG A 8 19.63 -7.42 -10.35
C ARG A 8 19.46 -8.89 -9.98
N VAL A 9 18.42 -9.51 -10.50
CA VAL A 9 18.16 -10.95 -10.34
C VAL A 9 18.25 -11.58 -11.72
N ARG A 10 19.32 -12.34 -11.97
CA ARG A 10 19.64 -12.91 -13.29
C ARG A 10 19.67 -11.82 -14.37
N HIS A 11 18.69 -11.82 -15.27
CA HIS A 11 18.54 -10.86 -16.38
C HIS A 11 17.50 -9.76 -16.08
N ALA A 12 16.81 -9.81 -14.94
CA ALA A 12 15.87 -8.78 -14.51
C ALA A 12 16.55 -7.74 -13.63
N SER A 13 16.22 -6.47 -13.86
CA SER A 13 16.54 -5.38 -12.93
C SER A 13 15.26 -5.05 -12.18
N ILE A 14 15.31 -4.96 -10.86
CA ILE A 14 14.16 -4.73 -10.00
C ILE A 14 14.43 -3.48 -9.19
N ARG A 15 13.50 -2.55 -9.17
CA ARG A 15 13.52 -1.38 -8.28
C ARG A 15 12.43 -1.52 -7.22
N LEU A 16 12.85 -1.74 -5.98
CA LEU A 16 11.97 -1.75 -4.83
C LEU A 16 11.79 -0.31 -4.34
N LEU A 17 10.54 0.15 -4.27
CA LEU A 17 10.19 1.48 -3.80
C LEU A 17 9.36 1.37 -2.52
N GLY A 18 9.93 1.79 -1.39
CA GLY A 18 9.18 1.93 -0.14
C GLY A 18 8.39 3.24 -0.12
N VAL A 19 7.07 3.12 -0.05
CA VAL A 19 6.12 4.25 0.06
C VAL A 19 5.44 4.29 1.42
N VAL A 20 4.99 5.47 1.83
CA VAL A 20 4.10 5.63 2.99
C VAL A 20 2.66 5.72 2.50
N HIS A 21 2.02 4.57 2.39
CA HIS A 21 0.68 4.42 1.84
C HIS A 21 -0.31 5.45 2.41
N GLY A 22 -1.01 6.16 1.53
CA GLY A 22 -2.00 7.17 1.89
C GLY A 22 -1.48 8.61 2.02
N LEU A 23 -0.16 8.86 2.04
CA LEU A 23 0.36 10.23 1.95
C LEU A 23 0.38 10.73 0.50
N GLU A 24 -0.18 11.93 0.27
CA GLU A 24 -0.35 12.50 -1.07
C GLU A 24 1.00 12.66 -1.81
N ARG A 25 2.07 13.05 -1.08
CA ARG A 25 3.41 13.23 -1.65
C ARG A 25 4.01 11.97 -2.26
N GLU A 26 3.53 10.80 -1.86
CA GLU A 26 4.08 9.51 -2.31
C GLU A 26 3.70 9.23 -3.77
N GLY A 27 2.57 9.75 -4.25
CA GLY A 27 2.23 9.69 -5.69
C GLY A 27 3.29 10.37 -6.58
N LYS A 28 3.87 11.49 -6.13
CA LYS A 28 4.98 12.14 -6.83
C LYS A 28 6.24 11.27 -6.84
N ARG A 29 6.56 10.63 -5.71
CA ARG A 29 7.72 9.72 -5.59
C ARG A 29 7.59 8.51 -6.51
N VAL A 30 6.38 7.95 -6.62
CA VAL A 30 6.06 6.87 -7.57
C VAL A 30 6.27 7.33 -9.01
N ARG A 31 5.73 8.49 -9.39
CA ARG A 31 5.94 9.07 -10.74
C ARG A 31 7.41 9.26 -11.08
N GLU A 32 8.19 9.86 -10.18
CA GLU A 32 9.63 10.05 -10.38
C GLU A 32 10.39 8.72 -10.50
N ALA A 33 10.04 7.72 -9.68
CA ALA A 33 10.66 6.40 -9.72
C ALA A 33 10.32 5.64 -11.01
N PHE A 34 9.07 5.68 -11.45
CA PHE A 34 8.60 5.04 -12.67
C PHE A 34 9.28 5.64 -13.91
N LEU A 35 9.20 6.96 -14.07
CA LEU A 35 9.75 7.67 -15.23
C LEU A 35 11.29 7.58 -15.31
N SER A 36 11.97 7.43 -14.18
CA SER A 36 13.43 7.27 -14.16
C SER A 36 13.91 5.82 -14.30
N PHE A 37 13.05 4.85 -14.01
CA PHE A 37 13.37 3.42 -14.12
C PHE A 37 12.91 2.82 -15.46
N GLU A 38 11.84 3.36 -16.03
CA GLU A 38 11.18 2.87 -17.25
C GLU A 38 10.89 1.37 -17.17
N PRO A 39 10.07 0.94 -16.19
CA PRO A 39 9.76 -0.48 -16.00
C PRO A 39 8.96 -1.04 -17.18
N ASP A 40 9.19 -2.31 -17.49
CA ASP A 40 8.37 -3.15 -18.35
C ASP A 40 7.22 -3.85 -17.60
N CYS A 41 7.25 -3.81 -16.26
CA CYS A 41 6.22 -4.31 -15.36
C CYS A 41 6.24 -3.54 -14.03
N CYS A 42 5.08 -3.21 -13.49
CA CYS A 42 4.90 -2.57 -12.19
C CYS A 42 4.18 -3.52 -11.24
N ALA A 43 4.79 -3.86 -10.11
CA ALA A 43 4.18 -4.70 -9.09
C ALA A 43 3.72 -3.85 -7.90
N VAL A 44 2.49 -4.06 -7.41
CA VAL A 44 1.91 -3.34 -6.27
C VAL A 44 1.53 -4.30 -5.14
N GLY A 45 1.87 -3.92 -3.91
CA GLY A 45 1.61 -4.71 -2.70
C GLY A 45 0.18 -4.55 -2.17
N ILE A 46 -0.78 -4.81 -3.05
CA ILE A 46 -2.22 -4.90 -2.75
C ILE A 46 -2.79 -6.13 -3.46
N PRO A 47 -3.96 -6.65 -3.01
CA PRO A 47 -4.60 -7.78 -3.66
C PRO A 47 -5.22 -7.40 -5.02
N GLU A 48 -5.55 -8.40 -5.83
CA GLU A 48 -6.05 -8.20 -7.19
C GLU A 48 -7.39 -7.44 -7.21
N GLU A 49 -8.28 -7.73 -6.27
CA GLU A 49 -9.56 -7.05 -6.07
C GLU A 49 -9.41 -5.55 -5.77
N ASP A 50 -8.34 -5.15 -5.09
CA ASP A 50 -8.06 -3.75 -4.80
C ASP A 50 -7.54 -3.01 -6.03
N VAL A 51 -6.77 -3.69 -6.90
CA VAL A 51 -6.33 -3.13 -8.19
C VAL A 51 -7.55 -2.83 -9.06
N GLU A 52 -8.51 -3.76 -9.12
CA GLU A 52 -9.74 -3.57 -9.87
C GLU A 52 -10.60 -2.45 -9.27
N THR A 53 -10.70 -2.39 -7.95
CA THR A 53 -11.40 -1.29 -7.25
C THR A 53 -10.78 0.07 -7.58
N LEU A 54 -9.44 0.18 -7.62
CA LEU A 54 -8.76 1.42 -7.99
C LEU A 54 -9.08 1.88 -9.41
N ARG A 55 -9.16 0.95 -10.38
CA ARG A 55 -9.56 1.26 -11.76
C ARG A 55 -10.98 1.82 -11.82
N GLN A 56 -11.89 1.26 -11.04
CA GLN A 56 -13.28 1.73 -10.95
C GLN A 56 -13.39 3.12 -10.29
N CYS A 57 -12.51 3.44 -9.34
CA CYS A 57 -12.45 4.73 -8.67
C CYS A 57 -11.94 5.89 -9.56
N HIS A 58 -11.40 5.60 -10.75
CA HIS A 58 -10.97 6.60 -11.72
C HIS A 58 -12.15 7.22 -12.51
N GLY A 59 -13.40 6.78 -12.26
CA GLY A 59 -14.64 7.39 -12.77
C GLY A 59 -15.19 8.53 -11.90
N ASP A 60 -16.14 9.32 -12.44
CA ASP A 60 -16.71 10.53 -11.81
C ASP A 60 -17.45 10.29 -10.47
N GLU A 61 -17.67 9.04 -10.08
CA GLU A 61 -18.24 8.66 -8.79
C GLU A 61 -17.20 7.88 -7.99
N THR A 62 -16.43 8.58 -7.16
CA THR A 62 -15.56 7.92 -6.19
C THR A 62 -16.45 7.11 -5.25
N PRO A 63 -16.36 5.77 -5.22
CA PRO A 63 -17.11 4.97 -4.26
C PRO A 63 -16.79 5.49 -2.86
N ALA A 64 -17.80 5.54 -1.99
CA ALA A 64 -17.53 5.79 -0.58
C ALA A 64 -16.64 4.65 -0.07
N PHE A 65 -15.35 4.94 0.13
CA PHE A 65 -14.43 3.99 0.73
C PHE A 65 -14.89 3.73 2.15
N ASP A 66 -15.50 2.57 2.41
CA ASP A 66 -16.02 2.23 3.73
C ASP A 66 -14.86 2.11 4.71
N THR A 67 -14.73 3.08 5.63
CA THR A 67 -13.60 3.15 6.57
C THR A 67 -13.97 2.46 7.87
N THR A 68 -13.03 1.67 8.40
CA THR A 68 -13.15 1.21 9.78
C THR A 68 -12.64 2.31 10.73
N PRO A 69 -13.08 2.33 12.00
CA PRO A 69 -12.58 3.28 12.99
C PRO A 69 -11.05 3.25 13.14
N GLU A 70 -10.43 2.08 12.99
CA GLU A 70 -8.97 1.93 13.03
C GLU A 70 -8.30 2.63 11.84
N ARG A 71 -8.90 2.52 10.64
CA ARG A 71 -8.40 3.17 9.43
C ARG A 71 -8.54 4.69 9.52
N ASP A 72 -9.62 5.18 10.10
CA ASP A 72 -9.79 6.62 10.37
C ASP A 72 -8.73 7.15 11.34
N ILE A 73 -8.47 6.43 12.44
CA ILE A 73 -7.41 6.79 13.40
C ILE A 73 -6.04 6.78 12.72
N PHE A 74 -5.76 5.76 11.89
CA PHE A 74 -4.54 5.70 11.11
C PHE A 74 -4.37 6.94 10.22
N PHE A 75 -5.39 7.31 9.43
CA PHE A 75 -5.30 8.48 8.56
C PHE A 75 -5.22 9.80 9.33
N GLN A 76 -5.89 9.92 10.47
CA GLN A 76 -5.76 11.09 11.35
C GLN A 76 -4.32 11.24 11.90
N GLN A 77 -3.70 10.13 12.30
CA GLN A 77 -2.30 10.13 12.74
C GLN A 77 -1.35 10.39 11.56
N LEU A 78 -1.63 9.81 10.40
CA LEU A 78 -0.82 10.02 9.21
C LEU A 78 -0.84 11.48 8.75
N ALA A 79 -1.98 12.15 8.90
CA ALA A 79 -2.18 13.54 8.55
C ALA A 79 -1.26 14.51 9.32
N THR A 80 -0.69 14.10 10.46
CA THR A 80 0.31 14.91 11.18
C THR A 80 1.63 15.03 10.41
N TYR A 81 1.85 14.17 9.40
CA TYR A 81 3.07 14.14 8.59
C TYR A 81 2.88 14.68 7.17
N GLY A 82 1.68 15.14 6.81
CA GLY A 82 1.36 15.71 5.50
C GLY A 82 -0.08 15.42 5.07
N SER A 83 -0.48 15.93 3.90
CA SER A 83 -1.78 15.63 3.32
C SER A 83 -1.96 14.14 3.05
N VAL A 84 -3.16 13.65 3.34
CA VAL A 84 -3.59 12.27 3.13
C VAL A 84 -4.57 12.21 1.97
N ALA A 85 -4.49 11.17 1.15
CA ALA A 85 -5.37 10.93 0.01
C ALA A 85 -6.05 9.56 0.11
N VAL A 86 -7.34 9.52 -0.22
CA VAL A 86 -8.14 8.32 -0.39
C VAL A 86 -8.90 8.45 -1.73
N PRO A 87 -8.64 7.59 -2.74
CA PRO A 87 -7.71 6.47 -2.71
C PRO A 87 -6.23 6.91 -2.55
N PRO A 88 -5.36 5.99 -2.12
CA PRO A 88 -3.95 6.25 -1.87
C PRO A 88 -3.20 6.74 -3.11
N ALA A 89 -2.58 7.92 -3.02
CA ALA A 89 -1.95 8.60 -4.16
C ALA A 89 -0.79 7.81 -4.79
N ASP A 90 -0.10 6.98 -4.00
CA ASP A 90 0.95 6.07 -4.46
C ASP A 90 0.41 5.02 -5.45
N LEU A 91 -0.72 4.39 -5.12
CA LEU A 91 -1.33 3.38 -5.97
C LEU A 91 -2.03 3.98 -7.18
N VAL A 92 -2.73 5.10 -7.00
CA VAL A 92 -3.33 5.85 -8.13
C VAL A 92 -2.25 6.23 -9.14
N ALA A 93 -1.11 6.75 -8.67
CA ALA A 93 0.00 7.10 -9.55
C ALA A 93 0.57 5.87 -10.29
N ALA A 94 0.78 4.74 -9.59
CA ALA A 94 1.28 3.52 -10.20
C ALA A 94 0.34 3.01 -11.31
N MET A 95 -0.96 2.96 -11.02
CA MET A 95 -1.98 2.52 -11.97
C MET A 95 -2.09 3.45 -13.18
N THR A 96 -2.22 4.76 -12.96
CA THR A 96 -2.32 5.73 -14.06
C THR A 96 -1.10 5.65 -14.98
N LEU A 97 0.12 5.54 -14.43
CA LEU A 97 1.33 5.43 -15.24
C LEU A 97 1.41 4.10 -15.99
N ALA A 98 0.99 3.00 -15.36
CA ALA A 98 0.94 1.70 -16.02
C ALA A 98 0.01 1.74 -17.23
N ASP A 99 -1.19 2.31 -17.07
CA ASP A 99 -2.16 2.47 -18.15
C ASP A 99 -1.68 3.44 -19.25
N GLU A 100 -1.09 4.59 -18.87
CA GLU A 100 -0.57 5.60 -19.81
C GLU A 100 0.61 5.08 -20.67
N HIS A 101 1.41 4.17 -20.13
CA HIS A 101 2.62 3.66 -20.77
C HIS A 101 2.49 2.23 -21.32
N ASP A 102 1.30 1.62 -21.25
CA ASP A 102 1.04 0.23 -21.65
C ASP A 102 1.98 -0.78 -20.94
N VAL A 103 2.17 -0.55 -19.63
CA VAL A 103 2.99 -1.39 -18.74
C VAL A 103 2.08 -2.26 -17.89
N ALA A 104 2.42 -3.55 -17.73
CA ALA A 104 1.65 -4.46 -16.90
C ALA A 104 1.65 -4.00 -15.43
N LEU A 105 0.48 -4.00 -14.79
CA LEU A 105 0.31 -3.74 -13.36
C LEU A 105 -0.10 -5.04 -12.65
N GLU A 106 0.82 -5.60 -11.87
CA GLU A 106 0.66 -6.90 -11.21
C GLU A 106 0.41 -6.72 -9.70
N ALA A 107 -0.65 -7.35 -9.21
CA ALA A 107 -0.92 -7.46 -7.77
C ALA A 107 -0.05 -8.57 -7.17
N ILE A 108 0.63 -8.31 -6.06
CA ILE A 108 1.54 -9.30 -5.42
C ILE A 108 1.13 -9.68 -4.00
N ASP A 109 -0.02 -9.21 -3.53
CA ASP A 109 -0.59 -9.63 -2.25
C ASP A 109 -1.59 -10.78 -2.43
N LEU A 110 -1.92 -11.46 -1.33
CA LEU A 110 -2.92 -12.51 -1.28
C LEU A 110 -4.31 -11.92 -1.47
N ASN A 111 -5.14 -12.54 -2.32
CA ASN A 111 -6.57 -12.21 -2.36
C ASN A 111 -7.27 -12.64 -1.05
N ASP A 112 -8.46 -12.09 -0.82
CA ASP A 112 -9.25 -12.31 0.38
C ASP A 112 -9.54 -13.79 0.67
N GLU A 113 -9.80 -14.60 -0.37
CA GLU A 113 -10.11 -16.03 -0.21
C GLU A 113 -8.87 -16.83 0.24
N GLU A 114 -7.73 -16.61 -0.43
CA GLU A 114 -6.45 -17.21 -0.08
C GLU A 114 -6.01 -16.79 1.32
N TYR A 115 -6.15 -15.50 1.63
CA TYR A 115 -5.85 -14.97 2.96
C TYR A 115 -6.73 -15.62 4.04
N ALA A 116 -8.04 -15.71 3.83
CA ALA A 116 -8.97 -16.31 4.78
C ALA A 116 -8.71 -17.80 5.00
N SER A 117 -8.38 -18.54 3.94
CA SER A 117 -8.01 -19.97 4.04
C SER A 117 -6.75 -20.13 4.86
N LEU A 118 -5.65 -19.46 4.48
CA LEU A 118 -4.37 -19.53 5.18
C LEU A 118 -4.48 -19.08 6.63
N PHE A 119 -5.25 -18.02 6.89
CA PHE A 119 -5.49 -17.56 8.24
C PHE A 119 -6.20 -18.62 9.07
N THR A 120 -7.23 -19.27 8.53
CA THR A 120 -8.02 -20.28 9.26
C THR A 120 -7.22 -21.56 9.50
N ASP A 121 -6.42 -21.98 8.52
CA ASP A 121 -5.62 -23.21 8.60
C ASP A 121 -4.46 -23.08 9.60
N GLU A 122 -3.84 -21.90 9.69
CA GLU A 122 -2.61 -21.69 10.46
C GLU A 122 -2.82 -20.99 11.82
N MET A 123 -3.92 -20.25 12.01
CA MET A 123 -4.14 -19.52 13.27
C MET A 123 -4.65 -20.41 14.40
N SER A 124 -3.79 -20.58 15.40
CA SER A 124 -4.18 -21.16 16.68
C SER A 124 -4.92 -20.16 17.59
N LEU A 125 -5.74 -20.67 18.51
CA LEU A 125 -6.35 -19.88 19.59
C LEU A 125 -5.32 -19.10 20.41
N LEU A 126 -4.15 -19.69 20.66
CA LEU A 126 -3.06 -19.01 21.37
C LEU A 126 -2.53 -17.83 20.54
N GLY A 127 -2.37 -18.00 19.23
CA GLY A 127 -2.00 -16.93 18.30
C GLY A 127 -2.96 -15.74 18.35
N LEU A 128 -4.27 -16.01 18.35
CA LEU A 128 -5.30 -14.98 18.52
C LEU A 128 -5.17 -14.22 19.85
N MET A 129 -4.95 -14.95 20.96
CA MET A 129 -4.77 -14.34 22.27
C MET A 129 -3.53 -13.42 22.32
N PHE A 130 -2.39 -13.90 21.80
CA PHE A 130 -1.15 -13.11 21.76
C PHE A 130 -1.29 -11.87 20.88
N ASN A 131 -1.97 -11.98 19.74
CA ASN A 131 -2.21 -10.84 18.86
C ASN A 131 -3.04 -9.75 19.57
N ARG A 132 -4.09 -10.14 20.30
CA ARG A 132 -4.90 -9.20 21.10
C ARG A 132 -4.07 -8.48 22.16
N TRP A 133 -3.19 -9.19 22.86
CA TRP A 133 -2.31 -8.55 23.87
C TRP A 133 -1.30 -7.60 23.24
N LYS A 134 -0.76 -7.94 22.06
CA LYS A 134 0.13 -7.08 21.28
C LYS A 134 -0.57 -5.79 20.88
N ASN A 135 -1.79 -5.87 20.33
CA ASN A 135 -2.57 -4.71 19.89
C ASN A 135 -2.90 -3.79 21.06
N ARG A 136 -3.36 -4.35 22.20
CA ARG A 136 -3.63 -3.56 23.41
C ARG A 136 -2.38 -2.85 23.97
N ARG A 137 -1.18 -3.39 23.74
CA ARG A 137 0.08 -2.71 24.09
C ARG A 137 0.40 -1.58 23.11
N ALA A 138 0.16 -1.79 21.82
CA ALA A 138 0.36 -0.79 20.77
C ALA A 138 -0.57 0.42 20.96
N GLU A 139 -1.86 0.20 21.26
CA GLU A 139 -2.84 1.26 21.56
C GLU A 139 -2.42 2.21 22.69
N LYS A 140 -1.62 1.72 23.64
CA LYS A 140 -1.15 2.50 24.80
C LYS A 140 0.15 3.24 24.54
N LYS A 141 0.81 2.99 23.41
CA LYS A 141 2.06 3.68 23.07
C LYS A 141 1.75 5.03 22.44
N SER A 142 2.37 6.08 22.96
CA SER A 142 2.51 7.34 22.25
C SER A 142 3.63 7.20 21.21
N PHE A 143 3.33 7.52 19.96
CA PHE A 143 4.34 7.61 18.91
C PHE A 143 4.73 9.08 18.75
N ASP A 144 5.94 9.42 19.18
CA ASP A 144 6.55 10.74 18.97
C ASP A 144 7.69 10.57 17.94
N ALA A 145 7.30 10.46 16.67
CA ALA A 145 8.24 10.36 15.58
C ALA A 145 8.33 11.73 14.87
N GLY A 146 9.55 12.18 14.56
CA GLY A 146 9.77 13.44 13.84
C GLY A 146 9.39 13.40 12.36
N SER A 147 9.12 12.20 11.81
CA SER A 147 8.72 11.96 10.43
C SER A 147 7.87 10.70 10.33
N ALA A 148 7.07 10.59 9.26
CA ALA A 148 6.41 9.34 8.88
C ALA A 148 7.40 8.27 8.35
N GLU A 149 8.66 8.66 8.11
CA GLU A 149 9.72 7.77 7.61
C GLU A 149 10.51 7.07 8.70
#